data_AF-A0A174YUG7-F1
#
_entry.id   AF-A0A174YUG7-F1
#
_cell.length_a   1.000
_cell.length_b   1.000
_cell.length_c   1.000
_cell.angle_alpha   90.00
_cell.angle_beta   90.00
_cell.angle_gamma   90.00
#
_symmetry.space_group_name_H-M   'P 1'
#
loop_
_entity.id
_entity.type
_entity.pdbx_description
1 polymer ?
#
loop_
_entity_poly.entity_id
_entity_poly.type
_entity_poly.pdbx_seq_one_letter_code
_entity_poly.pdbx_strand_id
1 'polypeptide(L)' 'MISKQDREVRFDKYCELCKYKELDDIKDPCNACLDAPFNEYSHKPICFEEKE' A
#
# COMPACT_ATOMS: atom_id res chain seq x y z
N MET A 1 8.10 13.87 13.59
CA MET A 1 7.59 13.19 14.80
C MET A 1 6.65 12.13 14.27
N ILE A 2 7.01 10.85 14.35
CA ILE A 2 6.10 9.77 13.91
C ILE A 2 4.96 9.75 14.91
N SER A 3 3.74 9.98 14.42
CA SER A 3 2.54 10.02 15.23
C SER A 3 2.36 8.61 15.80
N LYS A 4 1.87 8.49 17.05
CA LYS A 4 1.68 7.19 17.74
C LYS A 4 0.77 6.21 16.98
N GLN A 5 0.17 6.63 15.88
CA GLN A 5 -0.78 5.88 15.07
C GLN A 5 -0.24 5.47 13.68
N ASP A 6 1.01 5.79 13.35
CA ASP A 6 1.68 5.27 12.16
C ASP A 6 1.87 3.76 12.29
N ARG A 7 1.28 3.01 11.36
CA ARG A 7 1.39 1.56 11.27
C ARG A 7 2.12 1.18 10.00
N GLU A 8 3.09 0.28 10.12
CA GLU A 8 3.81 -0.25 8.95
C GLU A 8 2.84 -0.93 7.99
N VAL A 9 2.94 -0.57 6.72
CA VAL A 9 2.09 -1.13 5.67
C VAL A 9 2.51 -2.58 5.40
N ARG A 10 1.54 -3.50 5.41
CA ARG A 10 1.77 -4.93 5.10
C ARG A 10 1.66 -5.20 3.62
N PHE A 11 2.67 -4.82 2.86
CA PHE A 11 2.74 -5.10 1.42
C PHE A 11 2.61 -6.60 1.12
N ASP A 12 3.10 -7.49 1.99
CA ASP A 12 3.01 -8.93 1.80
C ASP A 12 1.56 -9.41 1.62
N LYS A 13 0.65 -8.98 2.51
CA LYS A 13 -0.75 -9.42 2.50
C LYS A 13 -1.66 -8.62 1.58
N TYR A 14 -1.36 -7.34 1.40
CA TYR A 14 -2.21 -6.47 0.60
C TYR A 14 -1.82 -6.52 -0.88
N CYS A 15 -0.53 -6.61 -1.22
CA CYS A 15 -0.13 -6.64 -2.62
C CYS A 15 -0.64 -7.90 -3.35
N GLU A 16 -0.80 -9.04 -2.67
CA GLU A 16 -1.40 -10.26 -3.24
C GLU A 16 -2.92 -10.14 -3.56
N LEU A 17 -3.62 -9.31 -2.80
CA LEU A 17 -5.05 -9.00 -2.94
C LEU A 17 -5.30 -7.79 -3.84
N CYS A 18 -4.24 -7.08 -4.22
CA CYS A 18 -4.33 -5.83 -4.96
C CYS A 18 -4.65 -6.10 -6.43
N LYS A 19 -5.61 -5.37 -7.00
CA LYS A 19 -5.89 -5.40 -8.44
C LYS A 19 -4.71 -4.90 -9.28
N TYR A 20 -3.82 -4.11 -8.68
CA TYR A 20 -2.64 -3.54 -9.32
C TYR A 20 -1.43 -4.46 -9.33
N LYS A 21 -1.51 -5.66 -8.73
CA LYS A 21 -0.40 -6.62 -8.69
C LYS A 21 0.14 -6.99 -10.06
N GLU A 22 -0.75 -7.05 -11.06
CA GLU A 22 -0.43 -7.40 -12.45
C GLU A 22 -0.35 -6.15 -13.34
N LEU A 23 -0.47 -4.95 -12.77
CA LEU A 23 -0.37 -3.70 -13.50
C LEU A 23 1.11 -3.40 -13.79
N ASP A 24 1.40 -3.00 -15.02
CA ASP A 24 2.76 -2.69 -15.47
C ASP A 24 3.31 -1.44 -14.72
N ASP A 25 4.57 -1.53 -14.26
CA ASP A 25 5.30 -0.54 -13.42
C ASP A 25 5.16 0.92 -13.85
N ILE A 26 4.84 1.17 -15.12
CA ILE A 26 4.77 2.50 -15.73
C ILE A 26 3.51 3.29 -15.30
N LYS A 27 2.45 2.61 -14.83
CA LYS A 27 1.19 3.23 -14.36
C LYS A 27 0.89 2.95 -12.89
N ASP A 28 1.93 2.71 -12.11
CA ASP A 28 1.76 1.95 -10.90
C ASP A 28 1.49 2.80 -9.65
N PRO A 29 0.30 2.67 -9.02
CA PRO A 29 0.00 3.31 -7.73
C PRO A 29 0.78 2.67 -6.56
N CYS A 30 1.48 1.55 -6.77
CA CYS A 30 2.37 0.97 -5.76
C CYS A 30 3.63 1.81 -5.56
N ASN A 31 4.11 2.60 -6.53
CA ASN A 31 5.18 3.58 -6.29
C ASN A 31 4.79 4.59 -5.20
N ALA A 32 3.56 5.09 -5.22
CA ALA A 32 3.05 5.94 -4.15
C ALA A 32 2.94 5.18 -2.83
N CYS A 33 2.58 3.88 -2.87
CA CYS A 33 2.58 3.05 -1.69
C CYS A 33 4.00 2.80 -1.12
N LEU A 34 5.03 2.70 -1.96
CA LEU A 34 6.42 2.56 -1.56
C LEU A 34 6.99 3.86 -0.96
N ASP A 35 6.52 5.02 -1.44
CA ASP A 35 6.85 6.33 -0.87
C ASP A 35 6.26 6.50 0.55
N ALA A 36 5.14 5.82 0.83
CA ALA A 36 4.46 5.79 2.12
C ALA A 36 4.49 4.39 2.79
N PRO A 37 5.64 3.97 3.37
CA PRO A 37 5.76 2.68 4.05
C PRO A 37 4.95 2.59 5.36
N PHE A 38 4.43 3.72 5.84
CA PHE A 38 3.56 3.81 7.02
C PHE A 38 2.23 4.43 6.62
N ASN A 39 1.14 3.89 7.17
CA ASN A 39 -0.19 4.48 7.03
C ASN A 39 -0.73 4.85 8.42
N GLU A 40 -1.30 6.04 8.50
CA GLU A 40 -1.90 6.57 9.71
C GLU A 40 -3.15 5.73 10.01
N TYR A 41 -3.14 5.02 11.14
CA TYR A 41 -4.23 4.16 11.64
C TYR A 41 -4.44 2.80 10.97
N SER A 42 -3.70 2.42 9.91
CA SER A 42 -3.91 1.14 9.23
C SER A 42 -2.62 0.49 8.71
N HIS A 43 -2.61 -0.84 8.56
CA HIS A 43 -1.54 -1.56 7.87
C HIS A 43 -1.78 -1.66 6.35
N LYS A 44 -2.86 -1.04 5.86
CA LYS A 44 -3.27 -1.08 4.45
C LYS A 44 -2.43 -0.06 3.63
N PRO A 45 -1.97 -0.39 2.42
CA PRO A 45 -1.30 0.58 1.55
C PRO A 45 -2.24 1.74 1.17
N ILE A 46 -1.70 2.95 0.99
CA ILE A 46 -2.49 4.15 0.70
C ILE A 46 -3.30 4.07 -0.60
N CYS A 47 -2.80 3.36 -1.61
CA CYS A 47 -3.45 3.18 -2.91
C CYS A 47 -3.91 1.73 -3.14
N PHE A 48 -4.11 0.96 -2.08
CA PHE A 48 -4.57 -0.42 -2.20
C PHE A 48 -6.02 -0.49 -2.67
N GLU A 49 -6.26 -1.24 -3.74
CA GLU A 49 -7.59 -1.59 -4.21
C GLU A 49 -7.73 -3.11 -4.36
N GLU A 50 -8.80 -3.64 -3.78
CA GLU A 50 -9.11 -5.07 -3.82
C GLU A 50 -9.46 -5.47 -5.26
N LYS A 51 -8.89 -6.59 -5.72
CA LYS A 51 -9.34 -7.25 -6.94
C LYS A 51 -10.73 -7.86 -6.68
N GLU A 52 -11.72 -7.46 -7.47
CA GLU A 52 -13.09 -8.01 -7.43
C GLU A 52 -13.12 -9.47 -7.89
#